data_AF-A0A9N9DWJ1-F1
#
_entry.id   AF-A0A9N9DWJ1-F1
#
_cell.length_a   1.000
_cell.length_b   1.000
_cell.length_c   1.000
_cell.angle_alpha   90.00
_cell.angle_beta   90.00
_cell.angle_gamma   90.00
#
_symmetry.space_group_name_H-M   'P 1'
#
loop_
_entity.id
_entity.type
_entity.pdbx_description
1 polymer ?
#
loop_
_entity_poly.entity_id
_entity_poly.type
_entity_poly.pdbx_seq_one_letter_code
_entity_poly.pdbx_strand_id
1 'polypeptide(L)'
;NKCIQIAKEILNEEPIVEYRPSFLNGLELDAFFQKYQIALEIQGAQHRLHSTSWYKDVKKLEDIVNRDRKKRTLCQLNGIYLLEVWYDENPEITIPKKIYKFKECINREIFKLS
;
A
#
# COMPACT_ATOMS: atom_id res chain seq x y z
N ASN A 1 -11.70 -4.02 -9.49
CA ASN A 1 -10.26 -3.67 -9.56
C ASN A 1 -9.45 -4.96 -9.43
N LYS A 2 -8.59 -5.30 -10.40
CA LYS A 2 -7.86 -6.58 -10.46
C LYS A 2 -6.95 -6.81 -9.26
N CYS A 3 -6.25 -5.78 -8.78
CA CYS A 3 -5.35 -5.88 -7.64
C CYS A 3 -6.11 -6.23 -6.35
N ILE A 4 -7.24 -5.55 -6.11
CA ILE A 4 -8.09 -5.81 -4.92
C ILE A 4 -8.60 -7.24 -4.94
N GLN A 5 -9.04 -7.75 -6.10
CA GLN A 5 -9.54 -9.11 -6.23
C GLN A 5 -8.47 -10.16 -5.91
N ILE A 6 -7.26 -10.00 -6.46
CA ILE A 6 -6.13 -10.91 -6.19
C ILE A 6 -5.79 -10.92 -4.69
N ALA A 7 -5.70 -9.73 -4.07
CA ALA A 7 -5.39 -9.63 -2.64
C ALA A 7 -6.50 -10.27 -1.78
N LYS A 8 -7.77 -10.05 -2.12
CA LYS A 8 -8.93 -10.69 -1.48
C LYS A 8 -8.88 -12.20 -1.56
N GLU A 9 -8.57 -12.79 -2.71
CA GLU A 9 -8.48 -14.24 -2.88
C GLU A 9 -7.33 -14.83 -2.05
N ILE A 10 -6.18 -14.17 -1.99
CA ILE A 10 -5.00 -14.65 -1.24
C ILE A 10 -5.17 -14.51 0.27
N LEU A 11 -5.82 -13.43 0.72
CA LEU A 11 -6.07 -13.17 2.14
C LEU A 11 -7.35 -13.86 2.62
N ASN A 12 -8.21 -14.30 1.70
CA ASN A 12 -9.53 -14.85 2.00
C ASN A 12 -10.32 -13.92 2.94
N GLU A 13 -10.34 -12.63 2.59
CA GLU A 13 -10.94 -11.55 3.37
C GLU A 13 -11.54 -10.49 2.43
N GLU A 14 -12.75 -10.02 2.75
CA GLU A 14 -13.34 -8.86 2.08
C GLU A 14 -12.69 -7.56 2.59
N PRO A 15 -12.11 -6.73 1.71
CA PRO A 15 -11.53 -5.47 2.14
C PRO A 15 -12.58 -4.38 2.32
N ILE A 16 -12.26 -3.41 3.16
CA ILE A 16 -12.90 -2.09 3.12
C ILE A 16 -12.26 -1.32 1.97
N VAL A 17 -13.02 -1.07 0.90
CA VAL A 17 -12.58 -0.29 -0.27
C VAL A 17 -12.69 1.21 0.05
N GLU A 18 -11.79 2.03 -0.50
CA GLU A 18 -11.77 3.49 -0.28
C GLU A 18 -11.73 3.85 1.22
N TYR A 19 -10.83 3.19 1.96
CA TYR A 19 -10.76 3.30 3.41
C TYR A 19 -10.14 4.63 3.84
N ARG A 20 -10.92 5.45 4.58
CA ARG A 20 -10.54 6.78 5.07
C ARG A 20 -10.54 6.84 6.61
N PRO A 21 -9.60 6.18 7.29
CA PRO A 21 -9.51 6.24 8.74
C PRO A 21 -9.10 7.63 9.23
N SER A 22 -9.57 7.99 10.44
CA SER A 22 -9.24 9.27 11.08
C SER A 22 -7.73 9.50 11.25
N PHE A 23 -6.96 8.44 11.58
CA PHE A 23 -5.51 8.54 11.75
C PHE A 23 -4.76 8.91 10.46
N LEU A 24 -5.39 8.72 9.29
CA LEU A 24 -4.82 9.12 8.00
C LEU A 24 -4.99 10.60 7.69
N ASN A 25 -5.60 11.40 8.58
CA ASN A 25 -5.73 12.86 8.45
C ASN A 25 -6.33 13.28 7.10
N GLY A 26 -7.42 12.61 6.69
CA GLY A 26 -8.11 12.86 5.41
C GLY A 26 -7.50 12.18 4.19
N LEU A 27 -6.43 11.38 4.35
CA LEU A 27 -5.92 10.50 3.30
C LEU A 27 -6.76 9.21 3.22
N GLU A 28 -6.75 8.60 2.04
CA GLU A 28 -7.49 7.38 1.70
C GLU A 28 -6.52 6.26 1.34
N LEU A 29 -6.92 5.01 1.58
CA LEU A 29 -6.29 3.79 1.06
C LEU A 29 -7.27 3.12 0.08
N ASP A 30 -6.77 2.54 -1.01
CA ASP A 30 -7.65 1.91 -2.01
C ASP A 30 -8.41 0.71 -1.44
N ALA A 31 -7.75 -0.09 -0.62
CA ALA A 31 -8.38 -1.20 0.09
C ALA A 31 -7.67 -1.51 1.41
N PHE A 32 -8.43 -1.94 2.42
CA PHE A 32 -7.90 -2.32 3.73
C PHE A 32 -8.45 -3.67 4.19
N PHE A 33 -7.54 -4.57 4.55
CA PHE A 33 -7.76 -5.91 5.05
C PHE A 33 -7.51 -5.92 6.57
N GLN A 34 -8.59 -5.81 7.34
CA GLN A 34 -8.56 -5.57 8.78
C GLN A 34 -7.91 -6.72 9.55
N LYS A 35 -8.18 -7.97 9.18
CA LYS A 35 -7.65 -9.15 9.89
C LYS A 35 -6.12 -9.21 9.83
N TYR A 36 -5.55 -8.90 8.67
CA TYR A 36 -4.10 -8.94 8.46
C TYR A 36 -3.41 -7.61 8.73
N GLN A 37 -4.17 -6.54 9.00
CA GLN A 37 -3.65 -5.17 9.07
C GLN A 37 -2.86 -4.81 7.80
N ILE A 38 -3.39 -5.16 6.63
CA ILE A 38 -2.78 -4.87 5.33
C ILE A 38 -3.60 -3.80 4.62
N ALA A 39 -2.96 -2.74 4.18
CA ALA A 39 -3.52 -1.76 3.26
C ALA A 39 -2.96 -1.98 1.86
N LEU A 40 -3.81 -1.94 0.83
CA LEU A 40 -3.41 -2.02 -0.58
C LEU A 40 -3.52 -0.62 -1.20
N GLU A 41 -2.48 -0.21 -1.92
CA GLU A 41 -2.41 1.07 -2.61
C GLU A 41 -1.90 0.86 -4.05
N ILE A 42 -2.63 1.36 -5.04
CA ILE A 42 -2.37 1.16 -6.46
C ILE A 42 -1.85 2.46 -7.06
N GLN A 43 -0.57 2.48 -7.38
CA GLN A 43 0.16 3.66 -7.81
C GLN A 43 0.13 3.79 -9.34
N GLY A 44 -0.48 4.88 -9.84
CA GLY A 44 -0.63 5.14 -11.28
C GLY A 44 0.63 5.69 -11.97
N ALA A 45 0.67 5.63 -13.31
CA ALA A 45 1.79 6.11 -14.13
C ALA A 45 2.10 7.60 -13.98
N GLN A 46 1.08 8.38 -13.63
CA GLN A 46 1.23 9.81 -13.39
C GLN A 46 2.22 10.06 -12.24
N HIS A 47 2.27 9.20 -11.21
CA HIS A 47 3.25 9.33 -10.12
C HIS A 47 4.70 9.26 -10.59
N ARG A 48 5.02 8.52 -11.68
CA ARG A 48 6.37 8.53 -12.29
C ARG A 48 6.57 9.70 -13.25
N LEU A 49 5.59 9.99 -14.11
CA LEU A 49 5.73 10.95 -15.19
C LEU A 49 5.88 12.41 -14.72
N HIS A 50 5.42 12.76 -13.51
CA HIS A 50 5.65 14.09 -12.94
C HIS A 50 7.14 14.39 -12.64
N SER A 51 8.04 13.42 -12.74
CA SER A 51 9.48 13.61 -12.51
C SER A 51 10.24 14.25 -13.68
N THR A 52 9.64 14.42 -14.87
CA THR A 52 10.39 14.82 -16.09
C THR A 52 10.09 16.22 -16.63
N SER A 53 9.26 17.04 -15.96
CA SER A 53 8.93 18.41 -16.38
C SER A 53 9.34 19.45 -15.32
N TRP A 54 10.32 20.29 -15.64
CA TRP A 54 11.37 20.71 -14.70
C TRP A 54 11.09 21.97 -13.85
N TYR A 55 9.96 22.67 -13.97
CA TYR A 55 9.71 23.86 -13.11
C TYR A 55 8.30 23.98 -12.51
N LYS A 56 7.24 23.50 -13.17
CA LYS A 56 5.87 23.54 -12.62
C LYS A 56 5.49 22.27 -11.83
N ASP A 57 6.22 21.18 -12.04
CA ASP A 57 5.93 19.89 -11.41
C ASP A 57 6.73 19.62 -10.14
N VAL A 58 7.81 20.37 -9.84
CA VAL A 58 8.65 20.10 -8.64
C VAL A 58 7.85 20.19 -7.35
N LYS A 59 7.04 21.25 -7.17
CA LYS A 59 6.20 21.40 -5.98
C LYS A 59 5.10 20.32 -5.90
N LYS A 60 4.50 19.95 -7.04
CA LYS A 60 3.50 18.87 -7.10
C LYS A 60 4.13 17.50 -6.83
N LEU A 61 5.34 17.27 -7.33
CA LEU A 61 6.13 16.07 -7.10
C LEU A 61 6.52 15.96 -5.63
N GLU A 62 7.01 17.05 -5.03
CA GLU A 62 7.28 17.13 -3.59
C GLU A 62 6.02 16.85 -2.78
N ASP A 63 4.87 17.42 -3.15
CA ASP A 63 3.59 17.17 -2.48
C ASP A 63 3.16 15.70 -2.58
N ILE A 64 3.33 15.05 -3.74
CA ILE A 64 3.04 13.62 -3.93
C ILE A 64 4.00 12.75 -3.10
N VAL A 65 5.30 13.00 -3.19
CA VAL A 65 6.33 12.27 -2.44
C VAL A 65 6.11 12.42 -0.94
N ASN A 66 5.81 13.64 -0.48
CA ASN A 66 5.50 13.91 0.92
C ASN A 66 4.20 13.22 1.36
N ARG A 67 3.18 13.17 0.49
CA ARG A 67 1.91 12.48 0.77
C ARG A 67 2.10 10.97 0.87
N ASP A 68 2.84 10.36 -0.06
CA ASP A 68 3.13 8.92 -0.06
C ASP A 68 4.00 8.55 1.16
N ARG A 69 5.01 9.38 1.46
CA ARG A 69 5.81 9.22 2.68
C ARG A 69 4.94 9.32 3.94
N LYS A 70 4.04 10.29 4.01
CA LYS A 70 3.11 10.47 5.13
C LYS A 70 2.17 9.27 5.29
N LYS A 71 1.60 8.74 4.19
CA LYS A 71 0.79 7.51 4.23
C LYS A 71 1.58 6.34 4.80
N ARG A 72 2.80 6.09 4.28
CA ARG A 72 3.68 5.01 4.77
C ARG A 72 3.95 5.15 6.27
N THR A 73 4.35 6.34 6.72
CA THR A 73 4.63 6.59 8.14
C THR A 73 3.39 6.39 9.01
N LEU A 74 2.23 6.92 8.62
CA LEU A 74 1.00 6.77 9.39
C LEU A 74 0.53 5.31 9.45
N CYS A 75 0.64 4.55 8.35
CA CYS A 75 0.32 3.12 8.37
C CYS A 75 1.27 2.37 9.31
N GLN A 76 2.57 2.60 9.22
CA GLN A 76 3.57 1.97 10.09
C GLN A 76 3.32 2.24 11.58
N LEU A 77 3.02 3.50 11.94
CA LEU A 77 2.71 3.88 13.32
C LEU A 77 1.45 3.20 13.86
N ASN A 78 0.53 2.80 12.98
CA ASN A 78 -0.71 2.09 13.33
C ASN A 78 -0.59 0.56 13.15
N GLY A 79 0.63 0.03 12.92
CA GLY A 79 0.85 -1.41 12.74
C GLY A 79 0.28 -1.95 11.42
N ILE A 80 0.03 -1.08 10.44
CA ILE A 80 -0.54 -1.45 9.14
C ILE A 80 0.59 -1.62 8.12
N TYR A 81 0.62 -2.78 7.48
CA TYR A 81 1.50 -3.06 6.36
C TYR A 81 0.92 -2.49 5.07
N LEU A 82 1.59 -1.47 4.51
CA LEU A 82 1.20 -0.86 3.24
C LEU A 82 1.79 -1.64 2.06
N LEU A 83 0.94 -2.32 1.30
CA LEU A 83 1.24 -3.05 0.08
C LEU A 83 1.00 -2.14 -1.13
N GLU A 84 2.08 -1.60 -1.67
CA GLU A 84 2.01 -0.73 -2.85
C GLU A 84 2.21 -1.54 -4.13
N VAL A 85 1.35 -1.34 -5.13
CA VAL A 85 1.43 -1.98 -6.46
C VAL A 85 1.49 -0.91 -7.53
N TRP A 86 2.54 -0.90 -8.34
CA TRP A 86 2.70 0.03 -9.44
C TRP A 86 1.95 -0.44 -10.69
N TYR A 87 1.49 0.52 -11.50
CA TYR A 87 0.75 0.26 -12.75
C TYR A 87 1.50 -0.62 -13.77
N ASP A 88 2.84 -0.64 -13.73
CA ASP A 88 3.70 -1.42 -14.62
C ASP A 88 4.16 -2.75 -14.01
N GLU A 89 3.80 -3.02 -12.75
CA GLU A 89 4.00 -4.32 -12.13
C GLU A 89 2.91 -5.31 -12.58
N ASN A 90 3.27 -6.59 -12.77
CA ASN A 90 2.26 -7.63 -12.93
C ASN A 90 1.63 -7.93 -11.55
N PRO A 91 0.33 -7.61 -11.31
CA PRO A 91 -0.28 -7.79 -10.01
C PRO A 91 -0.41 -9.26 -9.60
N GLU A 92 -0.52 -10.18 -10.56
CA GLU A 92 -0.61 -11.63 -10.31
C GLU A 92 0.70 -12.21 -9.76
N ILE A 93 1.82 -11.53 -9.96
CA ILE A 93 3.13 -11.95 -9.42
C ILE A 93 3.47 -11.12 -8.19
N THR A 94 3.24 -9.81 -8.28
CA THR A 94 3.70 -8.83 -7.28
C THR A 94 2.94 -8.94 -5.97
N ILE A 95 1.62 -9.06 -6.03
CA ILE A 95 0.78 -9.11 -4.82
C ILE A 95 1.06 -10.39 -4.01
N PRO A 96 1.02 -11.61 -4.59
CA PRO A 96 1.36 -12.82 -3.84
C PRO A 96 2.76 -12.76 -3.24
N LYS A 97 3.76 -12.29 -4.00
CA LYS A 97 5.14 -12.18 -3.53
C LYS A 97 5.26 -11.26 -2.30
N LYS A 98 4.60 -10.10 -2.33
CA LYS A 98 4.61 -9.14 -1.22
C LYS A 98 3.87 -9.69 0.01
N ILE A 99 2.71 -10.34 -0.17
CA ILE A 99 1.96 -10.96 0.93
C ILE A 99 2.71 -12.14 1.55
N TYR A 100 3.33 -12.99 0.74
CA TYR A 100 4.13 -14.13 1.23
C TYR A 100 5.31 -13.64 2.08
N LYS A 101 6.05 -12.65 1.59
CA LYS A 101 7.16 -12.04 2.33
C LYS A 101 6.70 -11.45 3.67
N PHE A 102 5.55 -10.78 3.70
CA PHE A 102 4.95 -10.29 4.94
C PHE A 102 4.64 -11.44 5.92
N LYS A 103 3.97 -12.49 5.46
CA LYS A 103 3.66 -13.68 6.28
C LYS A 103 4.93 -14.36 6.82
N GLU A 104 5.99 -14.47 6.02
CA GLU A 104 7.28 -14.99 6.48
C GLU A 104 7.91 -14.14 7.59
N CYS A 105 7.88 -12.81 7.46
CA CYS A 105 8.40 -11.90 8.48
C CYS A 105 7.67 -12.06 9.81
N ILE A 106 6.34 -12.07 9.79
CA ILE A 106 5.51 -12.26 10.99
C ILE A 106 5.78 -13.62 11.64
N ASN A 107 5.82 -14.69 10.85
CA ASN A 107 6.08 -16.04 11.39
C ASN A 107 7.46 -16.15 12.05
N ARG A 108 8.49 -15.50 11.47
CA ARG A 108 9.84 -15.47 12.06
C ARG A 108 9.89 -14.65 13.35
N GLU A 109 9.14 -13.55 13.44
CA GLU A 109 9.05 -12.76 14.66
C GLU A 109 8.36 -13.53 15.78
N ILE A 110 7.24 -14.21 15.49
CA ILE A 110 6.55 -15.07 16.45
C ILE A 110 7.48 -16.17 16.97
N PHE A 111 8.21 -16.85 16.08
CA PHE A 111 9.16 -17.91 16.47
C PHE A 111 10.34 -17.39 17.32
N LYS A 112 10.75 -16.13 17.16
CA LYS A 112 11.80 -15.53 17.99
C LYS A 112 11.30 -15.12 19.37
N LEU A 113 9.99 -14.98 19.55
CA LEU A 113 9.34 -14.59 20.80
C LEU A 113 8.85 -15.80 21.62
N SER A 114 8.86 -17.01 21.05
CA SER A 114 8.56 -18.29 21.70
C SER A 114 9.82 -18.97 22.23
#